data_AF-A0AAU2H6E5-F1
#
_entry.id   AF-A0AAU2H6E5-F1
#
_cell.length_a   1.000
_cell.length_b   1.000
_cell.length_c   1.000
_cell.angle_alpha   90.00
_cell.angle_beta   90.00
_cell.angle_gamma   90.00
#
_symmetry.space_group_name_H-M   'P 1'
#
loop_
_entity.id
_entity.type
_entity.pdbx_description
1 polymer ?
#
loop_
_entity_poly.entity_id
_entity_poly.type
_entity_poly.pdbx_seq_one_letter_code
_entity_poly.pdbx_strand_id
1 'polypeptide(L)' 'MPASREDVPDLSGAPRTATRISCPSCGSSRVAQMLGDSGDVSYVCTACGHSWS' A
#
# COMPACT_ATOMS: atom_id res chain seq x y z
N MET A 1 -21.68 -34.44 -8.39
CA MET A 1 -21.77 -32.98 -8.20
C MET A 1 -20.35 -32.45 -8.09
N PRO A 2 -19.84 -31.66 -9.06
CA PRO A 2 -18.44 -31.21 -9.09
C PRO A 2 -18.22 -30.08 -8.07
N ALA A 3 -17.00 -30.01 -7.53
CA ALA A 3 -16.54 -28.93 -6.66
C ALA A 3 -16.52 -27.60 -7.44
N SER A 4 -17.39 -26.66 -7.05
CA SER A 4 -17.29 -25.27 -7.51
C SER A 4 -16.06 -24.62 -6.88
N ARG A 5 -14.98 -24.65 -7.65
CA ARG A 5 -13.82 -23.78 -7.52
C ARG A 5 -14.26 -22.36 -7.92
N GLU A 6 -13.53 -21.38 -7.38
CA GLU A 6 -13.46 -19.97 -7.82
C GLU A 6 -14.40 -18.97 -7.13
N ASP A 7 -13.88 -18.37 -6.06
CA ASP A 7 -13.67 -16.91 -6.03
C ASP A 7 -12.38 -16.70 -5.22
N VAL A 8 -11.23 -16.67 -5.92
CA VAL A 8 -10.05 -16.03 -5.34
C VAL A 8 -10.27 -14.55 -5.60
N PRO A 9 -10.57 -13.73 -4.58
CA PRO A 9 -10.51 -12.32 -4.80
C PRO A 9 -9.05 -12.04 -5.15
N ASP A 10 -8.80 -11.73 -6.42
CA ASP A 10 -7.68 -10.92 -6.84
C ASP A 10 -7.88 -9.57 -6.14
N LEU A 11 -7.59 -9.55 -4.85
CA LEU A 11 -7.10 -8.36 -4.19
C LEU A 11 -5.72 -8.19 -4.77
N SER A 12 -5.67 -7.71 -6.03
CA SER A 12 -4.67 -6.78 -6.48
C SER A 12 -4.43 -5.83 -5.32
N GLY A 13 -3.44 -6.18 -4.49
CA GLY A 13 -2.94 -5.41 -3.37
C GLY A 13 -2.18 -4.22 -3.93
N ALA A 14 -2.81 -3.50 -4.85
CA ALA A 14 -2.44 -2.14 -5.15
C ALA A 14 -2.71 -1.38 -3.84
N PRO A 15 -1.66 -0.91 -3.15
CA PRO A 15 -1.86 -0.12 -1.94
C PRO A 15 -2.77 1.05 -2.31
N ARG A 16 -3.95 1.09 -1.70
CA ARG A 16 -5.08 1.97 -2.04
C ARG A 16 -4.83 3.47 -1.77
N THR A 17 -3.57 3.88 -1.64
CA THR A 17 -3.17 5.28 -1.50
C THR A 17 -1.91 5.57 -2.30
N ALA A 18 -1.99 5.36 -3.61
CA ALA A 18 -1.11 6.04 -4.56
C ALA A 18 -1.59 7.49 -4.81
N THR A 19 -2.09 8.18 -3.79
CA THR A 19 -2.50 9.59 -3.88
C THR A 19 -1.24 10.45 -3.90
N ARG A 20 -0.53 10.48 -5.04
CA ARG A 20 0.53 11.44 -5.46
C ARG A 20 1.52 11.92 -4.39
N ILE A 21 1.71 11.21 -3.30
CA ILE A 21 2.63 11.58 -2.24
C ILE A 21 3.97 11.00 -2.65
N SER A 22 4.85 11.90 -3.05
CA SER A 22 6.25 11.56 -3.35
C SER A 22 7.02 11.66 -2.05
N CYS A 23 8.00 10.77 -1.87
CA CYS A 23 8.84 10.79 -0.69
C CYS A 23 9.55 12.15 -0.58
N PRO A 24 9.39 12.91 0.53
CA PRO A 24 10.00 14.23 0.69
C PRO A 24 11.53 14.17 0.78
N SER A 25 12.09 13.00 1.14
CA SER A 25 13.55 12.82 1.29
C SER A 25 14.26 12.54 -0.03
N CYS A 26 13.64 11.77 -0.93
CA CYS A 26 14.29 11.29 -2.15
C CYS A 26 13.51 11.56 -3.45
N GLY A 27 12.30 12.13 -3.37
CA GLY A 27 11.47 12.50 -4.52
C GLY A 27 10.80 11.33 -5.26
N SER A 28 10.99 10.09 -4.80
CA SER A 28 10.37 8.91 -5.42
C SER A 28 8.88 8.80 -5.10
N SER A 29 8.08 8.41 -6.10
CA SER A 29 6.65 8.09 -5.95
C SER A 29 6.38 6.67 -5.41
N ARG A 30 7.44 5.91 -5.12
CA ARG A 30 7.39 4.53 -4.64
C ARG A 30 7.18 4.48 -3.13
N VAL A 31 5.95 4.72 -2.71
CA VAL A 31 5.54 4.75 -1.30
C VAL A 31 4.54 3.66 -1.00
N ALA A 32 4.73 2.95 0.12
CA ALA A 32 3.77 2.02 0.68
C ALA A 32 3.04 2.71 1.85
N GLN A 33 1.73 2.53 1.92
CA GLN A 33 0.92 2.97 3.05
C GLN A 33 0.59 1.78 3.94
N MET A 34 0.89 1.90 5.22
CA MET A 34 0.44 1.04 6.30
C MET A 34 -0.78 1.71 6.96
N LEU A 35 -1.88 0.97 7.07
CA LEU A 35 -3.03 1.41 7.86
C LEU A 35 -2.91 0.78 9.25
N GLY A 36 -2.85 1.61 10.29
CA GLY A 36 -2.91 1.15 11.67
C GLY A 36 -4.35 0.82 12.08
N ASP A 37 -4.52 -0.06 13.06
CA ASP A 37 -5.82 -0.48 13.61
C ASP A 37 -6.71 0.70 14.05
N SER A 38 -6.12 1.83 14.41
CA SER A 38 -6.82 3.04 14.86
C SER A 38 -7.34 3.94 13.73
N GLY A 39 -7.00 3.64 12.47
CA GLY A 39 -7.25 4.52 11.32
C GLY A 39 -6.13 5.54 11.05
N ASP A 40 -5.03 5.49 11.80
CA ASP A 40 -3.80 6.20 11.45
C ASP A 40 -3.17 5.60 10.20
N VAL A 41 -2.69 6.46 9.31
CA VAL A 41 -1.96 6.07 8.12
C VAL A 41 -0.49 6.40 8.30
N SER A 42 0.37 5.40 8.13
CA SER A 42 1.82 5.60 8.07
C SER A 42 2.29 5.32 6.66
N TYR A 43 3.15 6.19 6.14
CA TYR A 43 3.72 6.07 4.83
C TYR A 43 5.19 5.70 4.94
N VAL A 44 5.64 4.75 4.13
CA VAL A 44 7.04 4.36 4.03
C VAL A 44 7.49 4.33 2.58
N CYS A 45 8.58 5.01 2.28
CA CYS A 45 9.18 4.98 0.96
C CYS A 45 9.93 3.66 0.77
N THR A 46 9.49 2.87 -0.19
CA THR A 46 10.14 1.60 -0.57
C THR A 46 11.44 1.79 -1.34
N ALA A 47 11.71 3.01 -1.82
CA ALA A 47 12.94 3.33 -2.54
C ALA A 47 14.10 3.72 -1.61
N CYS A 48 13.83 4.56 -0.60
CA CYS A 48 14.86 5.11 0.29
C CYS A 48 14.68 4.76 1.77
N GLY A 49 13.58 4.09 2.16
CA GLY A 49 13.34 3.65 3.54
C GLY A 49 12.82 4.74 4.48
N HIS A 50 12.52 5.94 3.97
CA HIS A 50 12.00 7.03 4.78
C HIS A 50 10.55 6.75 5.21
N SER A 51 10.23 6.88 6.49
CA SER A 51 8.87 6.73 7.03
C SER A 51 8.34 8.04 7.61
N TRP A 52 7.06 8.33 7.40
CA TRP A 52 6.36 9.49 7.94
C TRP A 52 4.89 9.15 8.22
N SER A 53 4.23 9.98 9.04
CA SER A 53 2.81 9.88 9.37
C SER A 53 2.08 11.12 8.86
#